data_AF-A0A975M4K6-F1
#
_entry.id   AF-A0A975M4K6-F1
#
_cell.length_a   1.000
_cell.length_b   1.000
_cell.length_c   1.000
_cell.angle_alpha   90.00
_cell.angle_beta   90.00
_cell.angle_gamma   90.00
#
_symmetry.space_group_name_H-M   'P 1'
#
loop_
_entity.id
_entity.type
_entity.pdbx_description
1 polymer ?
#
loop_
_entity_poly.entity_id
_entity_poly.type
_entity_poly.pdbx_seq_one_letter_code
_entity_poly.pdbx_strand_id
1 'polypeptide(L)'
;MTRAPLVSALARPSEPTSKARRIGAIALGSFLAFAGTLHLTFARSEFQAQVPDWVPVDDDVVVLLSGVAEISLGAALILLRKRRVPVGLAVAAFFVAIFPGNISQYVTHTDAFGLNSDRDRLIRLFFQPLLVLWALWSTGAWKGLRAAAKK
;
A
#
# COMPACT_ATOMS: atom_id res chain seq x y z
N MET A 1 -4.12 -31.21 -7.34
CA MET A 1 -4.03 -29.77 -7.70
C MET A 1 -2.57 -29.37 -7.73
N THR A 2 -1.99 -29.22 -8.92
CA THR A 2 -0.59 -28.82 -9.15
C THR A 2 -0.39 -27.35 -8.77
N ARG A 3 0.59 -27.07 -7.90
CA ARG A 3 0.89 -25.71 -7.43
C ARG A 3 1.58 -24.91 -8.55
N ALA A 4 0.92 -23.86 -9.05
CA ALA A 4 1.53 -22.98 -10.05
C ALA A 4 2.65 -22.12 -9.42
N PRO A 5 3.81 -21.96 -10.09
CA PRO A 5 4.88 -21.08 -9.63
C PRO A 5 4.44 -19.60 -9.61
N LEU A 6 5.07 -18.77 -8.77
CA LEU A 6 4.73 -17.34 -8.60
C LEU A 6 4.62 -16.60 -9.94
N VAL A 7 5.59 -16.80 -10.84
CA VAL A 7 5.61 -16.21 -12.19
C VAL A 7 4.35 -16.57 -12.99
N SER A 8 3.90 -17.82 -12.89
CA SER A 8 2.66 -18.26 -13.54
C SER A 8 1.41 -17.65 -12.88
N ALA A 9 1.46 -17.32 -11.59
CA ALA A 9 0.36 -16.66 -10.89
C ALA A 9 0.25 -15.17 -11.25
N LEU A 10 1.37 -14.53 -11.63
CA LEU A 10 1.40 -13.16 -12.15
C LEU A 10 0.85 -13.07 -13.58
N ALA A 11 1.15 -14.07 -14.41
CA ALA A 11 0.81 -14.06 -15.84
C ALA A 11 -0.64 -14.44 -16.14
N ARG A 12 -1.30 -15.26 -15.30
CA ARG A 12 -2.66 -15.77 -15.57
C ARG A 12 -3.74 -14.82 -15.03
N PRO A 13 -4.92 -14.78 -15.67
CA PRO A 13 -6.10 -14.19 -15.06
C PRO A 13 -6.36 -14.82 -13.69
N SER A 14 -6.67 -13.99 -12.70
CA SER A 14 -7.03 -14.44 -11.37
C SER A 14 -8.43 -15.06 -11.38
N GLU A 15 -8.60 -16.19 -10.69
CA GLU A 15 -9.91 -16.80 -10.41
C GLU A 15 -10.88 -15.83 -9.74
N PRO A 16 -12.17 -16.12 -9.55
CA PRO A 16 -13.04 -15.31 -8.68
C PRO A 16 -12.62 -15.36 -7.19
N THR A 17 -13.04 -14.37 -6.37
CA THR A 17 -12.81 -14.32 -4.90
C THR A 17 -14.16 -14.29 -4.19
N SER A 18 -14.17 -14.59 -2.89
CA SER A 18 -15.33 -14.33 -2.05
C SER A 18 -15.73 -12.85 -2.05
N LYS A 19 -17.02 -12.59 -1.79
CA LYS A 19 -17.57 -11.23 -1.67
C LYS A 19 -16.81 -10.40 -0.61
N ALA A 20 -16.49 -10.99 0.54
CA ALA A 20 -15.73 -10.34 1.60
C ALA A 20 -14.36 -9.82 1.14
N ARG A 21 -13.60 -10.64 0.40
CA ARG A 21 -12.31 -10.23 -0.18
C ARG A 21 -12.48 -9.10 -1.19
N ARG A 22 -13.54 -9.14 -1.99
CA ARG A 22 -13.85 -8.08 -2.95
C ARG A 22 -14.19 -6.76 -2.26
N ILE A 23 -15.01 -6.80 -1.21
CA ILE A 23 -15.32 -5.61 -0.38
C ILE A 23 -14.02 -5.08 0.22
N GLY A 24 -13.17 -5.95 0.78
CA GLY A 24 -11.87 -5.57 1.30
C GLY A 24 -10.97 -4.89 0.26
N ALA A 25 -10.93 -5.40 -0.98
CA ALA A 25 -10.13 -4.79 -2.05
C ALA A 25 -10.69 -3.43 -2.50
N ILE A 26 -12.02 -3.28 -2.53
CA ILE A 26 -12.66 -2.00 -2.84
C ILE A 26 -12.38 -0.98 -1.74
N ALA A 27 -12.58 -1.37 -0.47
CA ALA A 27 -12.32 -0.49 0.67
C ALA A 27 -10.85 -0.02 0.70
N LEU A 28 -9.90 -0.94 0.54
CA LEU A 28 -8.47 -0.60 0.47
C LEU A 28 -8.14 0.26 -0.75
N GLY A 29 -8.74 -0.04 -1.91
CA GLY A 29 -8.53 0.74 -3.12
C GLY A 29 -9.09 2.16 -3.03
N SER A 30 -10.26 2.33 -2.41
CA SER A 30 -10.86 3.63 -2.13
C SER A 30 -10.03 4.42 -1.13
N PHE A 31 -9.51 3.76 -0.10
CA PHE A 31 -8.61 4.39 0.88
C PHE A 31 -7.33 4.94 0.20
N LEU A 32 -6.68 4.14 -0.66
CA LEU A 32 -5.51 4.58 -1.43
C LEU A 32 -5.84 5.74 -2.37
N ALA A 33 -6.95 5.66 -3.11
CA ALA A 33 -7.35 6.73 -4.02
C ALA A 33 -7.65 8.04 -3.27
N PHE A 34 -8.25 7.94 -2.09
CA PHE A 34 -8.46 9.07 -1.21
C PHE A 34 -7.14 9.64 -0.69
N ALA A 35 -6.25 8.82 -0.12
CA ALA A 35 -4.94 9.24 0.35
C ALA A 35 -4.11 9.92 -0.76
N GLY A 36 -4.09 9.34 -1.96
CA GLY A 36 -3.38 9.94 -3.09
C GLY A 36 -4.01 11.25 -3.55
N THR A 37 -5.34 11.40 -3.44
CA THR A 37 -5.99 12.69 -3.66
C THR A 37 -5.54 13.74 -2.64
N LEU A 38 -5.39 13.36 -1.37
CA LEU A 38 -4.89 14.26 -0.32
C LEU A 38 -3.45 14.74 -0.60
N HIS A 39 -2.58 13.85 -1.09
CA HIS A 39 -1.21 14.20 -1.51
C HIS A 39 -1.21 15.32 -2.57
N LEU A 40 -2.14 15.25 -3.51
CA LEU A 40 -2.22 16.19 -4.64
C LEU A 40 -3.00 17.47 -4.34
N THR A 41 -3.61 17.58 -3.16
CA THR A 41 -4.55 18.67 -2.85
C THR A 41 -4.23 19.34 -1.51
N PHE A 42 -5.09 19.17 -0.52
CA PHE A 42 -5.13 20.03 0.67
C PHE A 42 -4.34 19.49 1.87
N ALA A 43 -3.72 18.32 1.77
CA ALA A 43 -2.83 17.78 2.80
C ALA A 43 -1.38 17.67 2.33
N ARG A 44 -1.03 18.29 1.20
CA ARG A 44 0.29 18.16 0.58
C ARG A 44 1.43 18.56 1.52
N SER A 45 1.27 19.64 2.28
CA SER A 45 2.27 20.10 3.27
C SER A 45 2.50 19.09 4.39
N GLU A 46 1.44 18.43 4.85
CA GLU A 46 1.51 17.38 5.88
C GLU A 46 2.26 16.14 5.38
N PHE A 47 2.14 15.84 4.09
CA PHE A 47 2.91 14.76 3.45
C PHE A 47 4.38 15.14 3.23
N GLN A 48 4.65 16.39 2.82
CA GLN A 48 6.03 16.89 2.66
C GLN A 48 6.79 16.81 3.99
N ALA A 49 6.16 17.20 5.09
CA ALA A 49 6.74 17.11 6.44
C ALA A 49 7.16 15.68 6.84
N GLN A 50 6.65 14.65 6.17
CA GLN A 50 7.01 13.26 6.45
C GLN A 50 8.08 12.69 5.51
N VAL A 51 8.47 13.44 4.46
CA VAL A 51 9.56 13.01 3.59
C VAL A 51 10.86 13.06 4.41
N PRO A 52 11.59 11.95 4.55
CA PRO A 52 12.82 11.96 5.32
C PRO A 52 13.95 12.73 4.64
N ASP A 53 14.72 13.52 5.39
CA ASP A 53 15.84 14.34 4.89
C ASP A 53 16.92 13.56 4.13
N TRP A 54 17.01 12.23 4.33
CA TRP A 54 17.96 11.37 3.64
C TRP A 54 17.51 10.96 2.23
N VAL A 55 16.28 11.29 1.82
CA VAL A 55 15.80 11.06 0.44
C VAL A 55 16.43 12.14 -0.46
N PRO A 56 17.26 11.77 -1.45
CA PRO A 56 17.98 12.73 -2.28
C PRO A 56 17.12 13.26 -3.45
N VAL A 57 15.85 13.53 -3.17
CA VAL A 57 14.86 14.02 -4.13
C VAL A 57 14.05 15.09 -3.41
N ASP A 58 13.67 16.13 -4.14
CA ASP A 58 12.79 17.19 -3.63
C ASP A 58 11.49 16.61 -3.05
N ASP A 59 11.15 17.02 -1.82
CA ASP A 59 10.00 16.49 -1.06
C ASP A 59 8.70 16.61 -1.83
N ASP A 60 8.54 17.70 -2.59
CA ASP A 60 7.33 17.97 -3.35
C ASP A 60 7.16 16.98 -4.51
N VAL A 61 8.26 16.64 -5.17
CA VAL A 61 8.31 15.60 -6.20
C VAL A 61 7.97 14.23 -5.61
N VAL A 62 8.53 13.89 -4.44
CA VAL A 62 8.24 12.62 -3.75
C VAL A 62 6.75 12.49 -3.46
N VAL A 63 6.14 13.53 -2.90
CA VAL A 63 4.71 13.57 -2.53
C VAL A 63 3.79 13.51 -3.74
N LEU A 64 4.11 14.21 -4.84
CA LEU A 64 3.32 14.14 -6.06
C LEU A 64 3.34 12.74 -6.67
N LEU A 65 4.53 12.16 -6.80
CA LEU A 65 4.69 10.84 -7.41
C LEU A 65 4.05 9.75 -6.56
N SER A 66 4.16 9.81 -5.23
CA SER A 66 3.47 8.88 -4.34
C SER A 66 1.95 9.03 -4.47
N GLY A 67 1.41 10.26 -4.52
CA GLY A 67 -0.01 10.50 -4.69
C GLY A 67 -0.59 9.91 -5.97
N VAL A 68 0.11 10.07 -7.10
CA VAL A 68 -0.26 9.44 -8.38
C VAL A 68 -0.18 7.92 -8.31
N ALA A 69 0.86 7.38 -7.65
CA ALA A 69 1.01 5.95 -7.45
C ALA A 69 -0.16 5.37 -6.62
N GLU A 70 -0.54 6.02 -5.53
CA GLU A 70 -1.66 5.60 -4.68
C GLU A 70 -3.00 5.61 -5.42
N ILE A 71 -3.32 6.66 -6.17
CA ILE A 71 -4.53 6.72 -6.99
C ILE A 71 -4.53 5.59 -8.01
N SER A 72 -3.41 5.37 -8.70
CA SER A 72 -3.27 4.34 -9.73
C SER A 72 -3.44 2.94 -9.15
N LEU A 73 -2.80 2.66 -8.01
CA LEU A 73 -2.90 1.38 -7.30
C LEU A 73 -4.31 1.16 -6.73
N GLY A 74 -4.93 2.21 -6.18
CA GLY A 74 -6.30 2.18 -5.68
C GLY A 74 -7.31 1.87 -6.78
N ALA A 75 -7.21 2.57 -7.91
CA ALA A 75 -8.01 2.30 -9.10
C ALA A 75 -7.76 0.87 -9.64
N ALA A 76 -6.50 0.42 -9.66
CA ALA A 76 -6.17 -0.94 -10.09
C ALA A 76 -6.82 -2.02 -9.22
N LEU A 77 -6.83 -1.85 -7.89
CA LEU A 77 -7.53 -2.77 -6.96
C LEU A 77 -9.03 -2.87 -7.25
N ILE A 78 -9.65 -1.74 -7.58
CA ILE A 78 -11.08 -1.67 -7.86
C ILE A 78 -11.39 -2.24 -9.25
N LEU A 79 -10.66 -1.83 -10.28
CA LEU A 79 -11.04 -2.07 -11.68
C LEU A 79 -10.43 -3.35 -12.26
N LEU A 80 -9.18 -3.69 -11.93
CA LEU A 80 -8.44 -4.78 -12.58
C LEU A 80 -8.70 -6.15 -11.93
N ARG A 81 -9.96 -6.57 -11.89
CA ARG A 81 -10.42 -7.81 -11.23
C ARG A 81 -9.68 -9.07 -11.69
N LYS A 82 -9.33 -9.15 -12.98
CA LYS A 82 -8.60 -10.29 -13.57
C LYS A 82 -7.10 -10.27 -13.24
N ARG A 83 -6.55 -9.14 -12.76
CA ARG A 83 -5.13 -8.96 -12.41
C ARG A 83 -4.93 -8.65 -10.93
N ARG A 84 -5.91 -8.98 -10.08
CA ARG A 84 -5.86 -8.66 -8.66
C ARG A 84 -4.64 -9.23 -7.93
N VAL A 85 -4.13 -10.42 -8.27
CA VAL A 85 -2.95 -11.00 -7.59
C VAL A 85 -1.70 -10.14 -7.81
N PRO A 86 -1.27 -9.83 -9.05
CA PRO A 86 -0.14 -8.92 -9.25
C PRO A 86 -0.41 -7.52 -8.70
N VAL A 87 -1.63 -7.00 -8.80
CA VAL A 87 -1.99 -5.70 -8.19
C VAL A 87 -1.83 -5.72 -6.67
N GLY A 88 -2.32 -6.77 -6.00
CA GLY A 88 -2.19 -6.90 -4.54
C GLY A 88 -0.75 -7.04 -4.07
N LEU A 89 0.11 -7.69 -4.86
CA LEU A 89 1.55 -7.74 -4.61
C LEU A 89 2.20 -6.37 -4.81
N ALA A 90 1.82 -5.63 -5.86
CA ALA A 90 2.31 -4.27 -6.08
C ALA A 90 1.91 -3.33 -4.95
N VAL A 91 0.66 -3.39 -4.48
CA VAL A 91 0.18 -2.60 -3.33
C VAL A 91 0.93 -2.99 -2.05
N ALA A 92 1.12 -4.29 -1.80
CA ALA A 92 1.88 -4.75 -0.64
C ALA A 92 3.33 -4.25 -0.69
N ALA A 93 3.98 -4.33 -1.87
CA ALA A 93 5.34 -3.82 -2.07
C ALA A 93 5.40 -2.31 -1.88
N PHE A 94 4.41 -1.56 -2.38
CA PHE A 94 4.30 -0.12 -2.18
C PHE A 94 4.21 0.23 -0.70
N PHE A 95 3.37 -0.45 0.08
CA PHE A 95 3.30 -0.25 1.53
C PHE A 95 4.64 -0.55 2.22
N VAL A 96 5.37 -1.58 1.82
CA VAL A 96 6.71 -1.83 2.36
C VAL A 96 7.67 -0.70 1.98
N ALA A 97 7.62 -0.22 0.74
CA ALA A 97 8.51 0.83 0.24
C ALA A 97 8.33 2.19 0.93
N ILE A 98 7.10 2.55 1.33
CA ILE A 98 6.83 3.80 2.06
C ILE A 98 7.04 3.67 3.58
N PHE A 99 7.18 2.46 4.11
CA PHE A 99 7.30 2.23 5.55
C PHE A 99 8.49 2.94 6.21
N PRO A 100 9.69 3.05 5.58
CA PRO A 100 10.78 3.84 6.13
C PRO A 100 10.41 5.31 6.42
N GLY A 101 9.49 5.91 5.65
CA GLY A 101 8.98 7.26 5.93
C GLY A 101 8.21 7.33 7.26
N ASN A 102 7.32 6.36 7.51
CA ASN A 102 6.60 6.27 8.79
C ASN A 102 7.56 6.04 9.97
N ILE A 103 8.60 5.22 9.77
CA ILE A 103 9.64 5.02 10.79
C ILE A 103 10.36 6.33 11.04
N SER A 104 10.80 7.03 9.99
CA SER A 104 11.47 8.33 10.10
C SER A 104 10.64 9.30 10.93
N GLN A 105 9.35 9.46 10.60
CA GLN A 105 8.42 10.30 11.36
C GLN A 105 8.42 9.97 12.86
N TYR A 106 8.48 8.67 13.22
CA TYR A 106 8.56 8.24 14.60
C TYR A 106 9.88 8.62 15.27
N VAL A 107 11.02 8.42 14.60
CA VAL A 107 12.35 8.69 15.20
C VAL A 107 12.66 10.18 15.25
N THR A 108 12.15 10.98 14.30
CA THR A 108 12.37 12.42 14.24
C THR A 108 11.30 13.22 14.98
N HIS A 109 10.29 12.54 15.54
CA HIS A 109 9.17 13.15 16.25
C HIS A 109 8.40 14.19 15.40
N THR A 110 8.34 14.00 14.08
CA THR A 110 7.74 14.99 13.18
C THR A 110 6.21 14.97 13.30
N ASP A 111 5.65 16.12 13.65
CA ASP A 111 4.20 16.34 13.71
C ASP A 111 3.62 16.45 12.30
N ALA A 112 2.64 15.57 12.01
CA ALA A 112 1.89 15.59 10.77
C ALA A 112 0.57 14.82 10.93
N PHE A 113 -0.48 15.22 10.21
CA PHE A 113 -1.80 14.57 10.26
C PHE A 113 -2.43 14.52 11.67
N GLY A 114 -2.12 15.50 12.52
CA GLY A 114 -2.57 15.52 13.92
C GLY A 114 -1.92 14.45 14.81
N LEU A 115 -0.91 13.73 14.31
CA LEU A 115 -0.08 12.83 15.11
C LEU A 115 0.94 13.69 15.85
N ASN A 116 0.57 14.15 17.05
CA ASN A 116 1.38 15.08 17.85
C ASN A 116 2.05 14.40 19.06
N SER A 117 1.97 13.07 19.16
CA SER A 117 2.56 12.30 20.25
C SER A 117 3.29 11.07 19.75
N ASP A 118 4.31 10.64 20.49
CA ASP A 118 5.07 9.43 20.17
C ASP A 118 4.21 8.17 20.23
N ARG A 119 3.18 8.18 21.08
CA ARG A 119 2.20 7.11 21.16
C ARG A 119 1.43 6.98 19.86
N ASP A 120 0.98 8.09 19.27
CA ASP A 120 0.20 8.06 18.03
C ASP A 120 1.07 7.64 16.84
N ARG A 121 2.31 8.17 16.76
CA ARG A 121 3.32 7.76 15.78
C ARG A 121 3.64 6.26 15.90
N LEU A 122 3.81 5.74 17.13
CA LEU A 122 4.07 4.32 17.36
C LEU A 122 2.89 3.44 16.95
N ILE A 123 1.66 3.83 17.29
CA ILE A 123 0.43 3.13 16.87
C ILE A 123 0.37 3.05 15.34
N ARG A 124 0.72 4.12 14.64
CA ARG A 124 0.76 4.16 13.17
C ARG A 124 1.64 3.07 12.57
N LEU A 125 2.79 2.76 13.19
CA LEU A 125 3.70 1.73 12.68
C LEU A 125 3.04 0.34 12.63
N PHE A 126 2.14 0.02 13.56
CA PHE A 126 1.41 -1.26 13.56
C PHE A 126 0.37 -1.37 12.44
N PHE A 127 -0.14 -0.26 11.91
CA PHE A 127 -1.06 -0.30 10.78
C PHE A 127 -0.36 -0.70 9.48
N GLN A 128 0.94 -0.43 9.31
CA GLN A 128 1.64 -0.78 8.08
C GLN A 128 1.64 -2.29 7.77
N PRO A 129 2.03 -3.20 8.68
CA PRO A 129 1.93 -4.64 8.41
C PRO A 129 0.47 -5.07 8.22
N LEU A 130 -0.50 -4.44 8.89
CA LEU A 130 -1.92 -4.73 8.67
C LEU A 130 -2.37 -4.38 7.25
N LEU A 131 -1.94 -3.25 6.70
CA LEU A 131 -2.23 -2.84 5.31
C LEU A 131 -1.60 -3.78 4.29
N VAL A 132 -0.36 -4.23 4.53
CA VAL A 132 0.30 -5.26 3.71
C VAL A 132 -0.51 -6.55 3.72
N LEU A 133 -0.89 -7.04 4.91
CA LEU A 133 -1.70 -8.25 5.06
C LEU A 133 -3.07 -8.10 4.38
N TRP A 134 -3.72 -6.94 4.49
CA TRP A 134 -4.99 -6.64 3.85
C TRP A 134 -4.87 -6.71 2.32
N ALA A 135 -3.84 -6.07 1.73
CA ALA A 135 -3.58 -6.13 0.30
C ALA A 135 -3.42 -7.59 -0.18
N LEU A 136 -2.62 -8.38 0.52
CA LEU A 136 -2.36 -9.77 0.17
C LEU A 136 -3.59 -10.68 0.34
N TRP A 137 -4.38 -10.45 1.39
CA TRP A 137 -5.58 -11.24 1.69
C TRP A 137 -6.73 -10.93 0.72
N SER A 138 -7.03 -9.64 0.50
CA SER A 138 -8.17 -9.18 -0.31
C SER A 138 -8.04 -9.56 -1.79
N THR A 139 -6.81 -9.67 -2.28
CA THR A 139 -6.51 -10.04 -3.67
C THR A 139 -6.28 -11.55 -3.87
N GLY A 140 -6.10 -12.29 -2.77
CA GLY A 140 -5.70 -13.70 -2.80
C GLY A 140 -4.20 -13.92 -3.05
N ALA A 141 -3.40 -12.86 -3.16
CA ALA A 141 -1.95 -12.93 -3.35
C ALA A 141 -1.23 -13.70 -2.21
N TRP A 142 -1.79 -13.70 -0.99
CA TRP A 142 -1.29 -14.49 0.14
C TRP A 142 -1.11 -15.98 -0.19
N LYS A 143 -2.04 -16.56 -0.96
CA LYS A 143 -1.95 -17.97 -1.38
C LYS A 143 -0.79 -18.19 -2.36
N GLY A 144 -0.55 -17.23 -3.26
CA GLY A 144 0.56 -17.28 -4.22
C GLY A 144 1.92 -17.25 -3.53
N LEU A 145 2.10 -16.35 -2.56
CA LEU A 145 3.33 -16.27 -1.77
C LEU A 145 3.59 -17.52 -0.94
N ARG A 146 2.57 -18.04 -0.24
CA ARG A 146 2.69 -19.30 0.53
C ARG A 146 3.01 -20.51 -0.34
N ALA A 147 2.58 -20.53 -1.60
CA ALA A 147 2.93 -21.61 -2.53
C ALA A 147 4.40 -21.50 -2.98
N ALA A 148 4.93 -20.28 -3.11
CA ALA A 148 6.32 -20.03 -3.49
C ALA A 148 7.30 -20.32 -2.35
N ALA A 149 6.98 -19.93 -1.11
CA ALA A 149 7.83 -20.13 0.08
C ALA A 149 7.87 -21.58 0.60
N LYS A 150 7.06 -22.49 0.05
CA LYS A 150 7.10 -23.94 0.35
C LYS A 150 7.92 -24.73 -0.68
N LYS A 151 8.66 -24.04 -1.54
CA LYS A 151 9.70 -24.60 -2.39
C LYS A 151 11.04 -24.36 -1.72
#